data_AF-A0A942Q880-F1
#
_entry.id   AF-A0A942Q880-F1
#
_cell.length_a   1.000
_cell.length_b   1.000
_cell.length_c   1.000
_cell.angle_alpha   90.00
_cell.angle_beta   90.00
_cell.angle_gamma   90.00
#
_symmetry.space_group_name_H-M   'P 1'
#
loop_
_entity.id
_entity.type
_entity.pdbx_description
1 polymer ?
#
loop_
_entity_poly.entity_id
_entity_poly.type
_entity_poly.pdbx_seq_one_letter_code
_entity_poly.pdbx_strand_id
1 'polypeptide(L)' 'ADLLVRFRLTDFSQEVTVEYSGILPDLFREGQGIVTKGRLNERGVFVAEEVLAKHDENYMPPEVADSLKQPQATQDQP' A
#
# COMPACT_ATOMS: atom_id res chain seq x y z
N ALA A 1 3.91 22.13 -12.49
CA ALA A 1 2.47 21.86 -12.26
C ALA A 1 2.38 21.22 -10.89
N ASP A 2 1.65 21.83 -9.97
CA ASP A 2 1.34 21.22 -8.67
C ASP A 2 0.40 20.03 -8.94
N LEU A 3 0.79 18.81 -8.58
CA LEU A 3 -0.08 17.63 -8.67
C LEU A 3 -0.92 17.54 -7.39
N LEU A 4 -1.83 18.50 -7.19
CA LEU A 4 -2.77 18.46 -6.08
C LEU A 4 -3.88 17.46 -6.40
N VAL A 5 -3.98 16.41 -5.60
CA VAL A 5 -5.02 15.39 -5.70
C VAL A 5 -5.88 15.40 -4.44
N ARG A 6 -7.20 15.27 -4.63
CA ARG A 6 -8.16 15.11 -3.54
C ARG A 6 -8.95 13.82 -3.75
N PHE A 7 -9.07 13.03 -2.69
CA PHE A 7 -9.82 11.78 -2.71
C PHE A 7 -10.49 11.55 -1.35
N ARG A 8 -11.51 10.68 -1.32
CA ARG A 8 -12.15 10.25 -0.08
C ARG A 8 -11.52 8.94 0.38
N LEU A 9 -11.17 8.87 1.65
CA LEU A 9 -10.70 7.65 2.30
C LEU A 9 -11.75 7.21 3.31
N THR A 10 -12.05 5.92 3.34
CA THR A 10 -13.07 5.36 4.21
C THR A 10 -12.57 4.09 4.87
N ASP A 11 -13.04 3.85 6.09
CA ASP A 11 -12.95 2.58 6.81
C ASP A 11 -14.24 1.74 6.70
N PHE A 12 -15.11 2.09 5.74
CA PHE A 12 -16.49 1.59 5.55
C PHE A 12 -17.52 2.04 6.59
N SER A 13 -17.14 2.84 7.59
CA SER A 13 -18.06 3.44 8.55
C SER A 13 -18.11 4.96 8.45
N GLN A 14 -16.95 5.59 8.25
CA GLN A 14 -16.79 7.03 8.12
C GLN A 14 -15.95 7.37 6.88
N GLU A 15 -16.08 8.61 6.40
CA GLU A 15 -15.30 9.12 5.28
C GLU A 15 -14.51 10.36 5.71
N VAL A 16 -13.25 10.45 5.26
CA VAL A 16 -12.41 11.62 5.40
C VAL A 16 -11.94 12.10 4.03
N THR A 17 -11.96 13.42 3.83
CA THR A 17 -11.38 14.02 2.62
C THR A 17 -9.88 14.16 2.81
N VAL A 18 -9.11 13.58 1.89
CA VAL A 18 -7.64 13.65 1.88
C VAL A 18 -7.20 14.58 0.75
N GLU A 19 -6.23 15.44 1.05
CA GLU A 19 -5.55 16.30 0.08
C GLU A 19 -4.05 15.95 0.07
N TYR A 20 -3.49 15.69 -1.11
CA TYR A 20 -2.10 15.30 -1.28
C TYR A 20 -1.51 16.07 -2.46
N SER A 21 -0.33 16.68 -2.30
CA SER A 21 0.43 17.23 -3.43
C SER A 21 1.62 16.32 -3.73
N GLY A 22 1.59 15.68 -4.89
CA GLY A 22 2.65 14.77 -5.32
C GLY A 22 2.19 13.70 -6.29
N ILE A 23 3.08 12.76 -6.58
CA ILE A 23 2.79 11.61 -7.42
C ILE A 23 2.21 10.51 -6.53
N LEU A 24 1.06 9.97 -6.91
CA LEU A 24 0.46 8.82 -6.25
C LEU A 24 1.12 7.53 -6.76
N PRO A 25 1.20 6.47 -5.92
CA PRO A 25 1.65 5.16 -6.37
C PRO A 25 0.78 4.62 -7.51
N ASP A 26 1.36 3.81 -8.41
CA ASP A 26 0.63 3.21 -9.55
C ASP A 26 -0.55 2.32 -9.13
N LEU A 27 -0.45 1.74 -7.92
CA LEU A 27 -1.48 0.91 -7.28
C LEU A 27 -2.54 1.74 -6.55
N PHE A 28 -2.53 3.06 -6.64
CA PHE A 28 -3.61 3.88 -6.08
C PHE A 28 -4.84 3.80 -6.99
N ARG A 29 -5.87 3.06 -6.56
CA ARG A 29 -7.15 2.91 -7.28
C ARG A 29 -8.32 2.76 -6.31
N GLU A 30 -9.54 3.04 -6.79
CA GLU A 30 -10.76 2.83 -6.01
C GLU A 30 -10.89 1.37 -5.55
N GLY A 31 -11.36 1.16 -4.32
CA GLY A 31 -11.55 -0.17 -3.74
C GLY A 31 -10.29 -0.84 -3.19
N GLN A 32 -9.09 -0.26 -3.39
CA GLN A 32 -7.86 -0.77 -2.80
C GLN A 32 -7.57 -0.09 -1.46
N GLY A 33 -7.02 -0.88 -0.52
CA GLY A 33 -6.59 -0.36 0.76
C GLY A 33 -5.33 0.49 0.61
N ILE A 34 -5.33 1.66 1.26
CA ILE A 34 -4.17 2.55 1.30
C ILE A 34 -3.90 3.00 2.74
N VAL A 35 -2.70 3.52 2.98
CA VAL A 35 -2.30 4.18 4.22
C VAL A 35 -1.83 5.58 3.88
N THR A 36 -2.28 6.57 4.65
CA THR A 36 -1.86 7.97 4.49
C THR A 36 -1.25 8.47 5.79
N LYS A 37 -0.22 9.30 5.68
CA LYS A 37 0.43 9.97 6.81
C LYS A 37 0.38 11.47 6.57
N GLY A 38 0.05 12.22 7.60
CA GLY A 38 -0.15 13.66 7.48
C GLY A 38 -0.89 14.23 8.69
N ARG A 39 -1.64 15.30 8.47
CA ARG A 39 -2.30 16.06 9.53
C ARG A 39 -3.73 16.43 9.16
N LEU A 40 -4.65 16.32 10.11
CA LEU A 40 -6.01 16.85 9.97
C LEU A 40 -5.99 18.36 10.22
N ASN A 41 -6.54 19.14 9.29
CA ASN A 41 -6.67 20.58 9.47
C ASN A 41 -7.98 20.97 10.16
N GLU A 42 -8.11 22.25 10.52
CA GLU A 42 -9.28 22.80 11.22
C GLU A 42 -10.60 22.69 10.43
N ARG A 43 -10.52 22.43 9.11
CA ARG A 43 -11.68 22.26 8.22
C ARG A 43 -12.09 20.79 8.06
N GLY A 44 -11.44 19.88 8.79
CA GLY A 44 -11.70 18.43 8.69
C GLY A 44 -11.13 17.77 7.43
N VAL A 45 -10.20 18.42 6.73
CA VAL A 45 -9.48 17.83 5.60
C VAL A 45 -8.14 17.30 6.07
N PHE A 46 -7.86 16.05 5.74
CA PHE A 46 -6.58 15.41 6.04
C PHE A 46 -5.56 15.78 4.98
N VAL A 47 -4.58 16.60 5.34
CA VAL A 47 -3.46 16.99 4.48
C VAL A 47 -2.40 15.91 4.57
N ALA A 48 -2.28 15.09 3.53
CA ALA A 48 -1.32 14.01 3.46
C ALA A 48 0.07 14.52 3.03
N GLU A 49 1.08 14.07 3.77
CA GLU A 49 2.50 14.21 3.44
C GLU A 49 3.00 12.98 2.66
N GLU A 50 2.37 11.81 2.87
CA GLU A 50 2.75 10.55 2.23
C GLU A 50 1.52 9.65 2.01
N VAL A 51 1.48 8.95 0.87
CA VAL A 51 0.44 7.99 0.50
C VAL A 51 1.07 6.67 0.07
N LEU A 52 0.72 5.59 0.74
CA LEU A 52 1.18 4.23 0.46
C LEU A 52 -0.01 3.36 0.05
N ALA A 53 0.09 2.70 -1.10
CA ALA A 53 -0.88 1.68 -1.48
C ALA A 53 -0.52 0.35 -0.80
N LYS A 54 -1.50 -0.40 -0.29
CA LYS A 54 -1.24 -1.77 0.15
C LYS A 54 -0.81 -2.60 -1.06
N HIS A 55 0.27 -3.36 -0.92
CA HIS A 55 0.66 -4.38 -1.91
C HIS A 55 -0.33 -5.55 -1.85
N ASP A 56 -0.54 -6.21 -3.00
CA ASP A 56 -1.29 -7.46 -3.06
C ASP A 56 -0.68 -8.51 -2.11
N GLU A 57 -1.51 -9.34 -1.50
CA GLU A 57 -1.16 -10.34 -0.48
C GLU A 57 -0.17 -11.43 -0.95
N ASN A 58 0.32 -11.38 -2.19
CA ASN A 58 1.36 -12.25 -2.74
C ASN A 58 2.78 -11.72 -2.51
N TYR A 59 3.03 -10.99 -1.42
CA TYR A 59 4.40 -10.69 -1.00
C TYR A 59 5.07 -11.98 -0.53
N MET A 60 5.80 -12.64 -1.44
CA MET A 60 6.78 -13.66 -1.09
C MET A 60 8.10 -12.93 -0.82
N PRO A 61 8.55 -12.82 0.43
CA PRO A 61 9.84 -12.22 0.70
C PRO A 61 10.92 -13.05 -0.01
N PRO A 62 11.97 -12.42 -0.57
CA PRO A 62 13.00 -13.12 -1.32
C PRO A 62 13.67 -14.24 -0.51
N GLU A 63 13.75 -14.10 0.82
CA GLU A 63 14.25 -15.13 1.74
C GLU A 63 13.43 -16.44 1.70
N VAL A 64 12.13 -16.36 1.41
CA VAL A 64 11.22 -17.51 1.30
C VAL A 64 11.32 -18.16 -0.09
N ALA A 65 11.56 -17.35 -1.13
CA ALA A 65 11.73 -17.85 -2.50
C ALA A 65 12.99 -18.72 -2.66
N ASP A 66 14.08 -18.40 -1.96
CA ASP A 66 15.31 -19.20 -2.00
C ASP A 66 15.19 -20.50 -1.20
N SER A 67 14.39 -20.51 -0.13
CA SER A 67 14.12 -21.69 0.70
C SER A 67 13.32 -22.78 -0.05
N LEU A 68 12.52 -22.39 -1.05
CA LEU A 68 11.71 -23.31 -1.86
C LEU A 68 12.49 -23.93 -3.05
N LYS A 69 13.72 -23.47 -3.33
CA LYS A 69 14.54 -23.96 -4.46
C LYS A 69 15.52 -25.07 -4.09
N GLN A 70 15.49 -25.61 -2.87
CA GLN A 70 16.27 -26.81 -2.52
C GLN A 70 15.40 -28.07 -2.64
N PRO A 71 15.40 -28.78 -3.79
CA PRO A 71 14.98 -30.17 -3.80
C PRO A 71 16.03 -30.97 -3.01
N GLN A 72 15.65 -31.47 -1.84
CA GLN A 72 16.39 -32.55 -1.17
C GLN A 72 16.36 -33.76 -2.10
N ALA A 73 17.47 -33.96 -2.83
CA ALA A 73 17.79 -35.23 -3.44
C ALA A 73 18.20 -36.21 -2.32
N THR A 74 17.23 -36.83 -1.68
CA THR A 74 17.48 -38.03 -0.87
C THR A 74 17.70 -39.17 -1.85
N GLN A 75 18.96 -39.40 -2.22
CA GLN A 75 19.37 -40.64 -2.86
C GLN A 75 19.39 -41.72 -1.78
N ASP A 76 18.30 -42.49 -1.67
CA ASP A 76 18.37 -43.82 -1.05
C ASP A 76 19.15 -44.71 -2.01
N GLN A 77 20.42 -44.98 -1.67
CA GLN A 77 21.19 -46.07 -2.27
C GLN A 77 20.97 -47.34 -1.43
N PRO A 78 20.52 -48.46 -2.03
CA PRO A 78 20.48 -49.75 -1.36
C PRO A 78 21.86 -50.38 -1.18
#